data_AF-A0A914E8N9-F1
#
_entry.id   AF-A0A914E8N9-F1
#
_cell.length_a   1.000
_cell.length_b   1.000
_cell.length_c   1.000
_cell.angle_alpha   90.00
_cell.angle_beta   90.00
_cell.angle_gamma   90.00
#
_symmetry.space_group_name_H-M   'P 1'
#
loop_
_entity.id
_entity.type
_entity.pdbx_description
1 polymer ?
#
loop_
_entity_poly.entity_id
_entity_poly.type
_entity_poly.pdbx_seq_one_letter_code
_entity_poly.pdbx_strand_id
1 'polypeptide(L)'
;MPFLGGYILPRQRPSTTTVASRLNEFQLLVALDANSQASGELYWDDGESLIPNDDYSQHNYHHFLYNFTVNNQSATLTITQDRIGTNLPLNTLDNIEILGYSYQPNLKSATLNGSPVSINTQLSSWSPFTKVLNITTSGLIDLNKNGPIWTLSWQNLNA
;
A
#
# COMPACT_ATOMS: atom_id res chain seq x y z
N MET A 1 -14.01 8.80 12.84
CA MET A 1 -14.00 7.41 13.36
C MET A 1 -12.60 7.13 13.91
N PRO A 2 -12.45 6.55 15.11
CA PRO A 2 -11.13 6.11 15.59
C PRO A 2 -10.72 4.85 14.83
N PHE A 3 -9.51 4.83 14.28
CA PHE A 3 -8.89 3.62 13.73
C PHE A 3 -8.24 2.84 14.88
N LEU A 4 -8.47 1.53 14.96
CA LEU A 4 -7.59 0.67 15.75
C LEU A 4 -6.21 0.69 15.08
N GLY A 5 -5.15 0.95 15.85
CA GLY A 5 -3.78 0.85 15.34
C GLY A 5 -3.43 -0.61 15.02
N GLY A 6 -2.49 -0.81 14.11
CA GLY A 6 -2.01 -2.13 13.68
C GLY A 6 -2.55 -2.60 12.34
N TYR A 7 -3.33 -1.77 11.63
CA TYR A 7 -4.02 -2.17 10.42
C TYR A 7 -3.62 -1.34 9.20
N ILE A 8 -3.51 -2.03 8.06
CA ILE A 8 -3.39 -1.44 6.73
C ILE A 8 -4.72 -1.63 6.01
N LEU A 9 -5.29 -0.52 5.53
CA LEU A 9 -6.53 -0.49 4.79
C LEU A 9 -6.24 -0.12 3.33
N PRO A 10 -6.36 -1.08 2.39
CA PRO A 10 -6.37 -0.78 0.97
C PRO A 10 -7.58 0.05 0.60
N ARG A 11 -7.37 1.05 -0.25
CA ARG A 11 -8.39 1.95 -0.78
C ARG A 11 -8.18 2.10 -2.28
N GLN A 12 -9.22 2.57 -2.97
CA GLN A 12 -9.11 3.05 -4.34
C GLN A 12 -9.49 4.52 -4.38
N ARG A 13 -8.83 5.28 -5.26
CA ARG A 13 -9.23 6.67 -5.47
C ARG A 13 -10.69 6.70 -5.97
N PRO A 14 -11.56 7.50 -5.34
CA PRO A 14 -12.98 7.49 -5.68
C PRO A 14 -13.24 8.06 -7.08
N SER A 15 -14.30 7.58 -7.72
CA SER A 15 -14.84 8.12 -8.97
C SER A 15 -16.37 8.17 -8.91
N THR A 16 -17.00 8.76 -9.92
CA THR A 16 -18.47 8.92 -9.98
C THR A 16 -19.22 7.60 -10.19
N THR A 17 -18.54 6.56 -10.67
CA THR A 17 -19.08 5.20 -10.81
C THR A 17 -18.08 4.16 -10.30
N THR A 18 -18.57 2.97 -9.91
CA THR A 18 -17.72 1.86 -9.48
C THR A 18 -16.84 1.34 -10.62
N VAL A 19 -17.36 1.29 -11.85
CA VAL A 19 -16.59 0.94 -13.05
C VAL A 19 -15.40 1.88 -13.25
N ALA A 20 -15.63 3.20 -13.13
CA ALA A 20 -14.55 4.17 -13.26
C ALA A 20 -13.58 4.12 -12.08
N SER A 21 -14.07 3.86 -10.86
CA SER A 21 -13.23 3.75 -9.66
C SER A 21 -12.27 2.55 -9.72
N ARG A 22 -12.69 1.43 -10.33
CA ARG A 22 -11.87 0.22 -10.51
C ARG A 22 -10.67 0.44 -11.43
N LEU A 23 -10.68 1.50 -12.24
CA LEU A 23 -9.57 1.88 -13.13
C LEU A 23 -8.58 2.83 -12.46
N ASN A 24 -8.89 3.31 -11.25
CA ASN A 24 -8.02 4.23 -10.55
C ASN A 24 -6.93 3.49 -9.76
N GLU A 25 -5.89 4.26 -9.45
CA GLU A 25 -4.79 3.85 -8.59
C GLU A 25 -5.27 3.37 -7.20
N PHE A 26 -4.57 2.37 -6.68
CA PHE A 26 -4.71 1.96 -5.30
C PHE A 26 -4.06 2.99 -4.37
N GLN A 27 -4.56 3.01 -3.15
CA GLN A 27 -4.03 3.81 -2.05
C GLN A 27 -3.97 2.93 -0.79
N LEU A 28 -3.01 3.16 0.09
CA LEU A 28 -2.96 2.51 1.41
C LEU A 28 -3.15 3.55 2.51
N LEU A 29 -3.99 3.21 3.48
CA LEU A 29 -4.02 3.86 4.79
C LEU A 29 -3.39 2.92 5.82
N VAL A 30 -2.26 3.32 6.38
CA VAL A 30 -1.49 2.57 7.36
C VAL A 30 -1.70 3.22 8.72
N ALA A 31 -2.41 2.55 9.62
CA ALA A 31 -2.57 3.00 11.00
C ALA A 31 -1.63 2.20 11.91
N LEU A 32 -0.58 2.83 12.42
CA LEU A 32 0.40 2.16 13.28
C LEU A 32 -0.16 1.78 14.65
N ASP A 33 0.25 0.63 15.16
CA ASP A 33 0.04 0.24 16.57
C ASP A 33 1.13 0.82 17.49
N ALA A 34 1.05 0.46 18.78
CA ALA A 34 2.04 0.85 19.78
C ALA A 34 3.45 0.27 19.51
N ASN A 35 3.57 -0.77 18.68
CA ASN A 35 4.83 -1.39 18.30
C ASN A 35 5.39 -0.81 16.99
N SER A 36 4.81 0.27 16.47
CA SER A 36 5.17 0.89 15.19
C SER A 36 5.03 -0.06 13.99
N GLN A 37 4.00 -0.90 14.04
CA GLN A 37 3.70 -1.89 13.01
C GLN A 37 2.25 -1.79 12.53
N ALA A 38 2.01 -2.27 11.31
CA ALA A 38 0.67 -2.48 10.80
C ALA A 38 0.66 -3.60 9.77
N SER A 39 -0.45 -4.32 9.67
CA SER A 39 -0.66 -5.34 8.64
C SER A 39 -2.07 -5.28 8.05
N GLY A 40 -2.24 -5.83 6.87
CA GLY A 40 -3.56 -5.91 6.23
C GLY A 40 -3.51 -6.79 5.01
N GLU A 41 -4.64 -6.90 4.33
CA GLU A 41 -4.75 -7.73 3.13
C GLU A 41 -5.73 -7.14 2.13
N LEU A 42 -5.58 -7.53 0.87
CA LEU A 42 -6.47 -7.18 -0.23
C LEU A 42 -6.84 -8.44 -1.01
N TYR A 43 -8.13 -8.67 -1.16
CA TYR A 43 -8.68 -9.57 -2.17
C TYR A 43 -9.12 -8.73 -3.37
N TRP A 44 -8.64 -9.06 -4.56
CA TRP A 44 -8.97 -8.34 -5.79
C TRP A 44 -9.48 -9.30 -6.86
N ASP A 45 -10.76 -9.18 -7.20
CA ASP A 45 -11.44 -9.96 -8.23
C ASP A 45 -12.09 -9.05 -9.29
N ASP A 46 -12.79 -9.66 -10.25
CA ASP A 46 -13.55 -8.93 -11.26
C ASP A 46 -14.79 -8.22 -10.68
N GLY A 47 -15.29 -8.67 -9.53
CA GLY A 47 -16.49 -8.18 -8.88
C GLY A 47 -17.80 -8.52 -9.58
N GLU A 48 -17.77 -9.42 -10.57
CA GLU A 48 -18.93 -9.77 -11.40
C GLU A 48 -19.16 -11.28 -11.48
N SER A 49 -18.09 -12.08 -11.44
CA SER A 49 -18.19 -13.53 -11.57
C SER A 49 -18.92 -14.17 -10.39
N LEU A 50 -19.87 -15.05 -10.69
CA LEU A 50 -20.53 -15.89 -9.69
C LEU A 50 -19.57 -16.98 -9.22
N ILE A 51 -19.59 -17.26 -7.91
CA ILE A 51 -18.83 -18.35 -7.30
C ILE A 51 -19.60 -19.66 -7.54
N PRO A 52 -19.11 -20.58 -8.39
CA PRO A 52 -19.85 -21.81 -8.68
C PRO A 52 -19.96 -22.68 -7.43
N ASN A 53 -21.17 -23.08 -7.07
CA ASN A 53 -21.45 -23.96 -5.93
C ASN A 53 -20.86 -23.47 -4.58
N ASP A 54 -20.69 -22.16 -4.40
CA ASP A 54 -20.02 -21.56 -3.23
C ASP A 54 -18.58 -22.08 -2.99
N ASP A 55 -17.93 -22.64 -4.01
CA ASP A 55 -16.55 -23.12 -3.94
C ASP A 55 -15.56 -22.00 -4.26
N TYR A 56 -15.13 -21.29 -3.20
CA TYR A 56 -14.14 -20.22 -3.26
C TYR A 56 -12.76 -20.67 -3.79
N SER A 57 -12.45 -21.97 -3.79
CA SER A 57 -11.18 -22.44 -4.35
C SER A 57 -11.09 -22.16 -5.86
N GLN A 58 -12.25 -22.17 -6.54
CA GLN A 58 -12.37 -21.97 -7.98
C GLN A 58 -12.53 -20.49 -8.38
N HIS A 59 -12.74 -19.59 -7.41
CA HIS A 59 -12.93 -18.16 -7.70
C HIS A 59 -11.63 -17.51 -8.15
N ASN A 60 -11.68 -16.69 -9.20
CA ASN A 60 -10.50 -16.04 -9.73
C ASN A 60 -10.26 -14.71 -9.00
N TYR A 61 -9.17 -14.61 -8.26
CA TYR A 61 -8.80 -13.39 -7.55
C TYR A 61 -7.29 -13.33 -7.28
N HIS A 62 -6.78 -12.11 -7.13
CA HIS A 62 -5.48 -11.85 -6.52
C HIS A 62 -5.63 -11.68 -5.00
N HIS A 63 -4.65 -12.15 -4.25
CA HIS A 63 -4.55 -11.91 -2.82
C HIS A 63 -3.21 -11.27 -2.50
N PHE A 64 -3.26 -10.21 -1.71
CA PHE A 64 -2.09 -9.46 -1.27
C PHE A 64 -2.07 -9.36 0.25
N LEU A 65 -0.90 -9.57 0.82
CA LEU A 65 -0.59 -9.32 2.23
C LEU A 65 0.29 -8.08 2.33
N TYR A 66 -0.11 -7.13 3.16
CA TYR A 66 0.64 -5.92 3.47
C TYR A 66 1.24 -6.03 4.87
N ASN A 67 2.50 -5.64 4.99
CA ASN A 67 3.16 -5.46 6.27
C ASN A 67 3.95 -4.16 6.26
N PHE A 68 3.79 -3.36 7.31
CA PHE A 68 4.54 -2.14 7.50
C PHE A 68 5.21 -2.14 8.85
N THR A 69 6.49 -1.77 8.87
CA THR A 69 7.27 -1.58 10.10
C THR A 69 8.07 -0.29 10.02
N VAL A 70 8.24 0.39 11.15
CA VAL A 70 9.11 1.55 11.25
C VAL A 70 9.87 1.59 12.57
N ASN A 71 11.13 2.00 12.51
CA ASN A 71 11.95 2.35 13.67
C ASN A 71 12.65 3.70 13.43
N ASN A 72 13.55 4.10 14.33
CA ASN A 72 14.25 5.37 14.22
C ASN A 72 15.27 5.45 13.07
N GLN A 73 15.67 4.33 12.45
CA GLN A 73 16.57 4.33 11.29
C GLN A 73 15.82 4.27 9.96
N SER A 74 14.75 3.49 9.85
CA SER A 74 14.08 3.23 8.58
C SER A 74 12.63 2.81 8.72
N ALA A 75 11.90 2.90 7.61
CA ALA A 75 10.59 2.32 7.43
C ALA A 75 10.58 1.39 6.22
N THR A 76 9.76 0.35 6.29
CA THR A 76 9.61 -0.65 5.23
C THR A 76 8.13 -1.04 5.10
N LEU A 77 7.61 -0.93 3.87
CA LEU A 77 6.38 -1.55 3.42
C LEU A 77 6.73 -2.78 2.57
N THR A 78 6.23 -3.94 2.99
CA THR A 78 6.31 -5.18 2.22
C THR A 78 4.91 -5.54 1.74
N ILE A 79 4.81 -5.83 0.44
CA ILE A 79 3.59 -6.30 -0.22
C ILE A 79 3.92 -7.68 -0.79
N THR A 80 3.23 -8.72 -0.33
CA THR A 80 3.38 -10.08 -0.84
C THR A 80 2.13 -10.48 -1.58
N GLN A 81 2.25 -10.96 -2.81
CA GLN A 81 1.17 -11.57 -3.57
C GLN A 81 1.26 -13.09 -3.40
N ASP A 82 0.38 -13.64 -2.59
CA ASP A 82 0.33 -15.07 -2.27
C ASP A 82 -0.67 -15.85 -3.15
N ARG A 83 -1.61 -15.15 -3.82
CA ARG A 83 -2.43 -15.70 -4.91
C ARG A 83 -2.43 -14.78 -6.12
N ILE A 84 -2.23 -15.36 -7.31
CA ILE A 84 -2.31 -14.66 -8.59
C ILE A 84 -3.62 -15.03 -9.28
N GLY A 85 -4.43 -14.02 -9.57
CA GLY A 85 -5.59 -14.12 -10.45
C GLY A 85 -5.17 -14.10 -11.93
N THR A 86 -5.90 -14.84 -12.77
CA THR A 86 -5.64 -14.92 -14.21
C THR A 86 -6.48 -13.89 -14.98
N ASN A 87 -5.89 -13.16 -15.93
CA ASN A 87 -6.60 -12.14 -16.73
C ASN A 87 -7.33 -11.06 -15.90
N LEU A 88 -6.87 -10.81 -14.67
CA LEU A 88 -7.39 -9.76 -13.79
C LEU A 88 -6.39 -8.61 -13.74
N PRO A 89 -6.64 -7.49 -14.45
CA PRO A 89 -5.72 -6.37 -14.45
C PRO A 89 -5.67 -5.71 -13.08
N LEU A 90 -4.49 -5.21 -12.73
CA LEU A 90 -4.25 -4.42 -11.53
C LEU A 90 -3.91 -2.99 -11.95
N ASN A 91 -4.04 -2.06 -11.01
CA ASN A 91 -3.53 -0.71 -11.17
C ASN A 91 -2.30 -0.51 -10.30
N THR A 92 -1.63 0.61 -10.48
CA THR A 92 -0.50 0.99 -9.62
C THR A 92 -0.99 1.40 -8.23
N LEU A 93 -0.13 1.25 -7.23
CA LEU A 93 -0.29 1.85 -5.91
C LEU A 93 0.50 3.15 -5.88
N ASP A 94 -0.19 4.29 -5.76
CA ASP A 94 0.39 5.62 -5.94
C ASP A 94 0.41 6.47 -4.67
N ASN A 95 -0.43 6.13 -3.69
CA ASN A 95 -0.56 6.87 -2.44
C ASN A 95 -0.45 5.94 -1.22
N ILE A 96 0.37 6.34 -0.25
CA ILE A 96 0.51 5.67 1.04
C ILE A 96 0.41 6.76 2.12
N GLU A 97 -0.64 6.69 2.91
CA GLU A 97 -0.90 7.57 4.04
C GLU A 97 -0.64 6.80 5.34
N ILE A 98 0.26 7.29 6.19
CA ILE A 98 0.71 6.61 7.40
C ILE A 98 0.40 7.48 8.62
N LEU A 99 -0.43 6.97 9.50
CA LEU A 99 -0.83 7.60 10.76
C LEU A 99 0.07 7.10 11.90
N GLY A 100 0.51 8.01 12.78
CA GLY A 100 1.40 7.69 13.91
C GLY A 100 2.89 7.67 13.57
N TYR A 101 3.27 8.19 12.40
CA TYR A 101 4.65 8.20 11.91
C TYR A 101 5.50 9.23 12.66
N SER A 102 6.26 8.76 13.66
CA SER A 102 6.93 9.61 14.64
C SER A 102 8.27 10.20 14.19
N TYR A 103 8.87 9.67 13.13
CA TYR A 103 10.20 10.03 12.65
C TYR A 103 10.12 10.96 11.43
N GLN A 104 11.15 11.78 11.20
CA GLN A 104 11.22 12.58 9.98
C GLN A 104 11.73 11.71 8.83
N PRO A 105 10.95 11.48 7.74
CA PRO A 105 11.36 10.59 6.66
C PRO A 105 12.35 11.28 5.72
N ASN A 106 13.39 10.55 5.30
CA ASN A 106 14.26 10.92 4.19
C ASN A 106 13.76 10.28 2.89
N LEU A 107 12.72 10.85 2.28
CA LEU A 107 12.08 10.28 1.07
C LEU A 107 13.02 10.20 -0.15
N LYS A 108 14.16 10.91 -0.16
CA LYS A 108 15.18 10.79 -1.22
C LYS A 108 15.97 9.49 -1.14
N SER A 109 15.96 8.81 0.00
CA SER A 109 16.60 7.51 0.21
C SER A 109 15.70 6.33 -0.17
N ALA A 110 14.51 6.60 -0.73
CA ALA A 110 13.54 5.56 -1.02
C ALA A 110 14.08 4.55 -2.04
N THR A 111 13.86 3.27 -1.77
CA THR A 111 14.14 2.17 -2.69
C THR A 111 12.91 1.29 -2.85
N LEU A 112 12.68 0.80 -4.07
CA LEU A 112 11.73 -0.24 -4.38
C LEU A 112 12.51 -1.48 -4.82
N ASN A 113 12.35 -2.59 -4.09
CA ASN A 113 13.10 -3.83 -4.30
C ASN A 113 14.62 -3.61 -4.33
N GLY A 114 15.11 -2.72 -3.45
CA GLY A 114 16.52 -2.33 -3.35
C GLY A 114 17.01 -1.37 -4.44
N SER A 115 16.19 -1.09 -5.47
CA SER A 115 16.52 -0.11 -6.51
C SER A 115 16.02 1.28 -6.12
N PRO A 116 16.83 2.35 -6.29
CA PRO A 116 16.38 3.71 -5.98
C PRO A 116 15.10 4.10 -6.72
N VAL A 117 14.14 4.70 -6.01
CA VAL A 117 12.89 5.22 -6.58
C VAL A 117 12.73 6.69 -6.22
N SER A 118 12.29 7.50 -7.19
CA SER A 118 12.09 8.92 -6.98
C SER A 118 10.70 9.19 -6.41
N ILE A 119 10.65 9.66 -5.17
CA ILE A 119 9.39 10.13 -4.55
C ILE A 119 9.12 11.58 -4.94
N ASN A 120 7.91 11.87 -5.39
CA ASN A 120 7.45 13.23 -5.67
C ASN A 120 7.24 13.99 -4.34
N THR A 121 8.24 14.78 -3.96
CA THR A 121 8.23 15.58 -2.73
C THR A 121 7.33 16.80 -2.78
N GLN A 122 6.78 17.18 -3.94
CA GLN A 122 5.80 18.26 -4.04
C GLN A 122 4.39 17.81 -3.66
N LEU A 123 4.09 16.51 -3.86
CA LEU A 123 2.80 15.90 -3.49
C LEU A 123 2.88 15.09 -2.18
N SER A 124 4.09 14.77 -1.73
CA SER A 124 4.33 14.06 -0.48
C SER A 124 4.58 15.05 0.67
N SER A 125 4.15 14.71 1.87
CA SER A 125 4.31 15.56 3.05
C SER A 125 4.45 14.76 4.33
N TRP A 126 5.06 15.36 5.34
CA TRP A 126 5.10 14.83 6.70
C TRP A 126 4.88 15.97 7.69
N SER A 127 4.16 15.68 8.77
CA SER A 127 3.91 16.65 9.84
C SER A 127 4.44 16.12 11.19
N PRO A 128 5.36 16.82 11.86
CA PRO A 128 5.84 16.45 13.18
C PRO A 128 4.77 16.59 14.27
N PHE A 129 3.69 17.32 14.01
CA PHE A 129 2.61 17.59 14.96
C PHE A 129 1.50 16.54 14.87
N THR A 130 1.02 16.26 13.66
CA THR A 130 -0.06 15.27 13.45
C THR A 130 0.48 13.84 13.35
N LYS A 131 1.81 13.68 13.18
CA LYS A 131 2.47 12.38 12.95
C LYS A 131 1.88 11.65 11.75
N VAL A 132 1.53 12.40 10.71
CA VAL A 132 1.03 11.86 9.45
C VAL A 132 2.10 12.01 8.38
N LEU A 133 2.44 10.91 7.72
CA LEU A 133 3.26 10.86 6.51
C LEU A 133 2.37 10.51 5.33
N ASN A 134 2.31 11.38 4.33
CA ASN A 134 1.66 11.11 3.06
C ASN A 134 2.73 11.00 1.96
N ILE A 135 2.84 9.83 1.34
CA ILE A 135 3.69 9.58 0.18
C ILE A 135 2.78 9.49 -1.03
N THR A 136 2.99 10.37 -2.01
CA THR A 136 2.21 10.37 -3.26
C THR A 136 3.16 10.47 -4.44
N THR A 137 3.15 9.47 -5.32
CA THR A 137 3.96 9.41 -6.54
C THR A 137 3.23 8.58 -7.58
N SER A 138 3.05 9.11 -8.79
CA SER A 138 2.34 8.38 -9.83
C SER A 138 3.14 7.14 -10.26
N GLY A 139 2.46 6.00 -10.32
CA GLY A 139 3.07 4.73 -10.70
C GLY A 139 4.11 4.22 -9.70
N LEU A 140 4.00 4.58 -8.42
CA LEU A 140 5.03 4.28 -7.41
C LEU A 140 5.31 2.78 -7.30
N ILE A 141 4.28 1.94 -7.21
CA ILE A 141 4.40 0.49 -7.27
C ILE A 141 3.47 -0.05 -8.34
N ASP A 142 4.03 -0.69 -9.36
CA ASP A 142 3.27 -1.37 -10.41
C ASP A 142 3.01 -2.83 -10.01
N LEU A 143 1.77 -3.10 -9.61
CA LEU A 143 1.32 -4.41 -9.17
C LEU A 143 1.09 -5.39 -10.33
N ASN A 144 1.13 -4.93 -11.60
CA ASN A 144 1.06 -5.82 -12.77
C ASN A 144 2.42 -6.44 -13.12
N LYS A 145 3.52 -5.87 -12.61
CA LYS A 145 4.85 -6.38 -12.94
C LYS A 145 5.15 -7.64 -12.14
N ASN A 146 5.69 -8.63 -12.83
CA ASN A 146 6.05 -9.92 -12.24
C ASN A 146 7.01 -9.74 -11.06
N GLY A 147 6.55 -10.14 -9.87
CA GLY A 147 7.34 -10.28 -8.66
C GLY A 147 6.40 -10.62 -7.52
N PRO A 148 6.58 -11.74 -6.79
CA PRO A 148 5.65 -12.10 -5.73
C PRO A 148 5.74 -11.15 -4.52
N ILE A 149 6.76 -10.28 -4.47
CA ILE A 149 7.01 -9.38 -3.35
C ILE A 149 7.49 -8.02 -3.88
N TRP A 150 6.90 -6.95 -3.34
CA TRP A 150 7.41 -5.59 -3.44
C TRP A 150 7.84 -5.09 -2.06
N THR A 151 9.04 -4.51 -1.98
CA THR A 151 9.57 -3.91 -0.75
C THR A 151 9.92 -2.46 -1.02
N LEU A 152 9.09 -1.55 -0.51
CA LEU A 152 9.36 -0.11 -0.51
C LEU A 152 9.98 0.24 0.85
N SER A 153 11.17 0.83 0.84
CA SER A 153 11.85 1.24 2.07
C SER A 153 12.49 2.61 1.95
N TRP A 154 12.62 3.31 3.07
CA TRP A 154 13.34 4.59 3.15
C TRP A 154 13.94 4.78 4.55
N GLN A 155 14.96 5.62 4.64
CA GLN A 155 15.59 5.99 5.89
C GLN A 155 14.81 7.10 6.60
N ASN A 156 14.95 7.14 7.91
CA ASN A 156 14.55 8.25 8.75
C ASN A 156 15.77 9.13 9.05
N LEU A 157 15.54 10.44 9.08
CA LEU A 157 16.54 11.37 9.59
C LEU A 157 16.63 11.16 11.10
N ASN A 158 17.85 11.05 11.60
CA ASN A 158 18.09 10.95 13.04
C ASN A 158 17.42 12.14 13.74
N ALA A 159 16.63 11.84 14.78
CA ALA A 159 16.11 12.84 15.70
C ALA A 159 17.25 13.45 16.54
#